data_AF-A0A9P0JQL7-F1
#
_entry.id   AF-A0A9P0JQL7-F1
#
_cell.length_a   1.000
_cell.length_b   1.000
_cell.length_c   1.000
_cell.angle_alpha   90.00
_cell.angle_beta   90.00
_cell.angle_gamma   90.00
#
_symmetry.space_group_name_H-M   'P 1'
#
loop_
_entity.id
_entity.type
_entity.pdbx_description
1 polymer ?
#
loop_
_entity_poly.entity_id
_entity_poly.type
_entity_poly.pdbx_seq_one_letter_code
_entity_poly.pdbx_strand_id
1 'polypeptide(L)'
;MNLGLFNRMNLKESSESKGMYSEWTSLSLAIQQSGEDTQSVLEKFGLPVSKDITVALVHQLASNLGITQPAEPSHLSSDKDVQWCMEVICFGLSLSLTEHEAIKDCVNVYCEWLTALLPNPKICVPQPILDDPNLYSRKMISHLHYLFVPRKGEDWPFLYQDLGFDTIHRQAVFCHRVLRTLQQIAHESKMLERDTWEALLLFLLAINDTLLSPPTVKDDVADQLCERVLSVLFEIWLIACAQCFPAPPLWKTLRESCMNWRHRVALVEQWNRVNLALTSKVLVFMYGPSFPELKIGEDDIIPPGMSNDCIAQSWYRFLNTIGNPVSLTKPKVISQTQKFLQFAISTDGIADPCQHSCLQALPLIFLKAIKGIAGQVDAFLGIPKSSLISLTTSRSSAVPQLTSTNSGPSSASSVSCKY
;
A
#
# COMPACT_ATOMS: atom_id res chain seq x y z
N MET A 1 1.30 36.07 -8.93
CA MET A 1 1.56 35.33 -7.68
C MET A 1 0.37 35.54 -6.75
N ASN A 2 -0.47 34.51 -6.53
CA ASN A 2 -1.77 34.69 -5.86
C ASN A 2 -1.58 34.59 -4.33
N LEU A 3 -1.40 35.73 -3.68
CA LEU A 3 -1.13 35.87 -2.23
C LEU A 3 -2.14 35.11 -1.35
N GLY A 4 -3.37 34.91 -1.83
CA GLY A 4 -4.40 34.14 -1.12
C GLY A 4 -4.15 32.62 -1.04
N LEU A 5 -3.53 32.02 -2.07
CA LEU A 5 -3.14 30.60 -2.05
C LEU A 5 -1.87 30.41 -1.22
N PHE A 6 -0.93 31.35 -1.31
CA PHE A 6 0.31 31.34 -0.55
C PHE A 6 0.05 31.52 0.96
N ASN A 7 -0.90 32.39 1.34
CA ASN A 7 -1.32 32.54 2.74
C ASN A 7 -2.04 31.30 3.29
N ARG A 8 -2.74 30.51 2.44
CA ARG A 8 -3.37 29.25 2.86
C ARG A 8 -2.37 28.11 3.08
N MET A 9 -1.25 28.10 2.35
CA MET A 9 -0.15 27.18 2.64
C MET A 9 0.56 27.48 3.97
N ASN A 10 0.58 28.75 4.39
CA ASN A 10 1.27 29.20 5.62
C ASN A 10 0.36 29.36 6.84
N LEU A 11 -0.94 29.05 6.72
CA LEU A 11 -1.89 29.15 7.82
C LEU A 11 -1.66 27.98 8.81
N LYS A 12 -0.92 28.26 9.89
CA LYS A 12 -0.94 27.44 11.11
C LYS A 12 -2.38 27.33 11.59
N GLU A 13 -2.89 26.11 11.71
CA GLU A 13 -4.23 25.82 12.24
C GLU A 13 -4.44 26.55 13.59
N SER A 14 -5.37 27.50 13.59
CA SER A 14 -5.86 28.16 14.79
C SER A 14 -6.95 27.32 15.47
N SER A 15 -6.63 26.79 16.65
CA SER A 15 -7.50 26.70 17.83
C SER A 15 -8.90 26.09 17.74
N GLU A 16 -9.12 24.93 17.12
CA GLU A 16 -10.34 24.15 17.35
C GLU A 16 -10.04 22.66 17.54
N SER A 17 -10.38 22.14 18.73
CA SER A 17 -10.23 20.74 19.16
C SER A 17 -8.80 20.19 19.00
N LYS A 18 -8.02 20.17 20.09
CA LYS A 18 -6.79 19.37 20.17
C LYS A 18 -7.13 17.89 19.89
N GLY A 19 -7.06 17.49 18.62
CA GLY A 19 -7.38 16.14 18.18
C GLY A 19 -6.43 15.10 18.79
N MET A 20 -6.75 13.80 18.57
CA MET A 20 -6.08 12.62 19.15
C MET A 20 -4.53 12.61 19.08
N TYR A 21 -3.92 13.44 18.23
CA TYR A 21 -2.45 13.55 18.09
C TYR A 21 -1.92 15.00 18.06
N SER A 22 -2.67 15.96 18.58
CA SER A 22 -2.29 17.38 18.53
C SER A 22 -0.94 17.70 19.20
N GLU A 23 -0.53 16.89 20.19
CA GLU A 23 0.69 17.12 20.97
C GLU A 23 1.93 16.37 20.44
N TRP A 24 1.76 15.49 19.45
CA TRP A 24 2.86 14.69 18.88
C TRP A 24 3.39 15.32 17.59
N THR A 25 4.68 15.17 17.29
CA THR A 25 5.25 15.63 16.02
C THR A 25 4.97 14.62 14.91
N SER A 26 4.59 15.10 13.72
CA SER A 26 4.43 14.24 12.54
C SER A 26 5.78 13.90 11.92
N LEU A 27 5.92 12.68 11.39
CA LEU A 27 7.11 12.21 10.68
C LEU A 27 7.01 12.46 9.16
N SER A 28 6.07 13.30 8.73
CA SER A 28 5.85 13.62 7.30
C SER A 28 7.10 14.17 6.60
N LEU A 29 7.98 14.89 7.30
CA LEU A 29 9.25 15.36 6.74
C LEU A 29 10.21 14.21 6.46
N ALA A 30 10.31 13.23 7.36
CA ALA A 30 11.13 12.03 7.15
C ALA A 30 10.63 11.21 5.96
N ILE A 31 9.30 11.15 5.77
CA ILE A 31 8.68 10.54 4.59
C ILE A 31 9.07 11.31 3.31
N GLN A 32 9.01 12.63 3.33
CA GLN A 32 9.36 13.45 2.16
C GLN A 32 10.85 13.38 1.81
N GLN A 33 11.71 13.22 2.81
CA GLN A 33 13.18 13.10 2.66
C GLN A 33 13.64 11.67 2.37
N SER A 34 12.73 10.69 2.34
CA SER A 34 13.03 9.30 2.00
C SER A 34 13.48 9.21 0.53
N GLY A 35 14.78 9.44 0.29
CA GLY A 35 15.39 9.47 -1.04
C GLY A 35 16.48 10.54 -1.25
N GLU A 36 16.57 11.58 -0.41
CA GLU A 36 17.64 12.59 -0.54
C GLU A 36 18.94 12.15 0.16
N ASP A 37 18.83 11.52 1.33
CA ASP A 37 19.97 11.01 2.10
C ASP A 37 20.56 9.69 1.56
N THR A 38 19.90 9.07 0.57
CA THR A 38 20.28 7.76 0.01
C THR A 38 20.76 7.80 -1.43
N GLN A 39 21.15 8.98 -1.93
CA GLN A 39 21.67 9.07 -3.29
C GLN A 39 22.98 8.31 -3.43
N SER A 40 23.02 7.44 -4.44
CA SER A 40 24.22 6.65 -4.75
C SER A 40 25.38 7.55 -5.15
N VAL A 41 26.60 7.18 -4.74
CA VAL A 41 27.83 7.83 -5.21
C VAL A 41 27.95 7.77 -6.74
N LEU A 42 27.31 6.79 -7.40
CA LEU A 42 27.27 6.65 -8.85
C LEU A 42 26.57 7.81 -9.57
N GLU A 43 25.69 8.56 -8.90
CA GLU A 43 25.06 9.78 -9.43
C GLU A 43 26.10 10.90 -9.69
N LYS A 44 27.29 10.82 -9.07
CA LYS A 44 28.36 11.81 -9.24
C LYS A 44 29.22 11.58 -10.49
N PHE A 45 29.04 10.45 -11.17
CA PHE A 45 29.75 10.12 -12.41
C PHE A 45 28.84 10.27 -13.64
N GLY A 46 29.42 10.20 -14.84
CA GLY A 46 28.64 10.28 -16.07
C GLY A 46 27.70 9.08 -16.21
N LEU A 47 26.43 9.33 -16.57
CA LEU A 47 25.38 8.32 -16.71
C LEU A 47 25.79 7.06 -17.50
N PRO A 48 26.49 7.15 -18.65
CA PRO A 48 26.91 5.95 -19.37
C PRO A 48 27.84 5.05 -18.55
N VAL A 49 28.79 5.65 -17.83
CA VAL A 49 29.77 4.92 -17.01
C VAL A 49 29.07 4.25 -15.82
N SER A 50 28.25 5.00 -15.09
CA SER A 50 27.52 4.49 -13.94
C SER A 50 26.56 3.37 -14.33
N LYS A 51 25.87 3.52 -15.46
CA LYS A 51 24.98 2.50 -16.01
C LYS A 51 25.74 1.22 -16.35
N ASP A 52 26.83 1.29 -17.10
CA ASP A 52 27.57 0.09 -17.53
C ASP A 52 28.14 -0.69 -16.33
N ILE A 53 28.67 0.02 -15.33
CA ILE A 53 29.12 -0.58 -14.07
C ILE A 53 27.96 -1.30 -13.37
N THR A 54 26.81 -0.63 -13.30
CA THR A 54 25.64 -1.14 -12.59
C THR A 54 25.06 -2.37 -13.24
N VAL A 55 24.85 -2.34 -14.55
CA VAL A 55 24.31 -3.46 -15.32
C VAL A 55 25.21 -4.70 -15.16
N ALA A 56 26.52 -4.54 -15.33
CA ALA A 56 27.46 -5.65 -15.23
C ALA A 56 27.50 -6.26 -13.82
N LEU A 57 27.61 -5.41 -12.79
CA LEU A 57 27.79 -5.88 -11.42
C LEU A 57 26.52 -6.50 -10.85
N VAL A 58 25.36 -5.88 -11.08
CA VAL A 58 24.08 -6.40 -10.58
C VAL A 58 23.74 -7.72 -11.27
N HIS A 59 24.03 -7.86 -12.57
CA HIS A 59 23.85 -9.11 -13.28
C HIS A 59 24.71 -10.24 -12.69
N GLN A 60 25.96 -9.97 -12.35
CA GLN A 60 26.85 -10.92 -11.68
C GLN A 60 26.36 -11.29 -10.27
N LEU A 61 25.81 -10.34 -9.52
CA LEU A 61 25.20 -10.65 -8.22
C LEU A 61 23.95 -11.52 -8.38
N ALA A 62 23.13 -11.22 -9.40
CA ALA A 62 21.89 -11.94 -9.66
C ALA A 62 22.11 -13.38 -10.16
N SER A 63 23.21 -13.65 -10.89
CA SER A 63 23.54 -15.02 -11.32
C SER A 63 23.75 -15.97 -10.14
N ASN A 64 24.20 -15.46 -8.98
CA ASN A 64 24.50 -16.27 -7.80
C ASN A 64 23.26 -16.58 -6.94
N LEU A 65 22.11 -15.97 -7.23
CA LEU A 65 20.87 -16.13 -6.43
C LEU A 65 20.19 -17.48 -6.60
N GLY A 66 20.59 -18.24 -7.60
CA GLY A 66 20.02 -19.55 -7.90
C GLY A 66 18.68 -19.53 -8.65
N ILE A 67 18.44 -18.47 -9.43
CA ILE A 67 17.19 -18.31 -10.21
C ILE A 67 17.24 -19.19 -11.48
N THR A 68 18.38 -19.22 -12.16
CA THR A 68 18.61 -19.99 -13.40
C THR A 68 19.62 -21.12 -13.22
N GLN A 69 20.43 -21.06 -12.17
CA GLN A 69 21.49 -21.99 -11.81
C GLN A 69 21.33 -22.40 -10.34
N PRO A 70 22.06 -23.38 -9.78
CA PRO A 70 22.06 -23.58 -8.33
C PRO A 70 22.58 -22.32 -7.62
N ALA A 71 21.98 -21.96 -6.48
CA ALA A 71 22.45 -20.83 -5.68
C ALA A 71 23.87 -21.12 -5.16
N GLU A 72 24.72 -20.09 -5.13
CA GLU A 72 26.09 -20.18 -4.63
C GLU A 72 26.29 -19.24 -3.43
N PRO A 73 27.24 -19.56 -2.51
CA PRO A 73 27.61 -18.65 -1.45
C PRO A 73 28.10 -17.29 -1.98
N SER A 74 27.75 -16.21 -1.29
CA SER A 74 28.24 -14.88 -1.65
C SER A 74 29.76 -14.78 -1.51
N HIS A 75 30.41 -14.13 -2.48
CA HIS A 75 31.83 -13.80 -2.41
C HIS A 75 32.11 -12.50 -1.63
N LEU A 76 31.07 -11.74 -1.25
CA LEU A 76 31.21 -10.51 -0.49
C LEU A 76 31.51 -10.84 0.97
N SER A 77 32.75 -10.57 1.40
CA SER A 77 33.28 -11.02 2.70
C SER A 77 33.51 -9.90 3.70
N SER A 78 33.54 -8.64 3.25
CA SER A 78 33.71 -7.47 4.12
C SER A 78 32.55 -6.49 4.03
N ASP A 79 32.36 -5.69 5.09
CA ASP A 79 31.36 -4.59 5.09
C ASP A 79 31.58 -3.65 3.89
N LYS A 80 32.84 -3.33 3.57
CA LYS A 80 33.15 -2.45 2.42
C LYS A 80 32.64 -3.01 1.10
N ASP A 81 32.76 -4.32 0.88
CA ASP A 81 32.28 -4.97 -0.33
C ASP A 81 30.75 -4.85 -0.43
N VAL A 82 30.06 -5.11 0.69
CA VAL A 82 28.59 -5.03 0.75
C VAL A 82 28.12 -3.58 0.56
N GLN A 83 28.70 -2.60 1.26
CA GLN A 83 28.32 -1.19 1.11
C GLN A 83 28.52 -0.73 -0.35
N TRP A 84 29.63 -1.09 -0.98
CA TRP A 84 29.87 -0.76 -2.39
C TRP A 84 28.81 -1.37 -3.32
N CYS A 85 28.48 -2.65 -3.14
CA CYS A 85 27.41 -3.27 -3.92
C CYS A 85 26.04 -2.62 -3.66
N MET A 86 25.75 -2.19 -2.43
CA MET A 86 24.51 -1.49 -2.12
C MET A 86 24.40 -0.12 -2.81
N GLU A 87 25.50 0.63 -2.94
CA GLU A 87 25.55 1.86 -3.75
C GLU A 87 25.18 1.59 -5.21
N VAL A 88 25.72 0.50 -5.77
CA VAL A 88 25.44 0.07 -7.15
C VAL A 88 23.98 -0.33 -7.32
N ILE A 89 23.44 -1.14 -6.41
CA ILE A 89 22.03 -1.57 -6.45
C ILE A 89 21.11 -0.36 -6.24
N CYS A 90 21.46 0.58 -5.36
CA CYS A 90 20.70 1.80 -5.15
C CYS A 90 20.57 2.63 -6.43
N PHE A 91 21.68 2.82 -7.16
CA PHE A 91 21.67 3.47 -8.47
C PHE A 91 20.89 2.65 -9.51
N GLY A 92 21.02 1.32 -9.51
CA GLY A 92 20.27 0.45 -10.40
C GLY A 92 18.76 0.59 -10.25
N LEU A 93 18.27 0.80 -9.04
CA LEU A 93 16.85 1.05 -8.75
C LEU A 93 16.38 2.44 -9.24
N SER A 94 17.27 3.40 -9.49
CA SER A 94 16.95 4.74 -10.01
C SER A 94 17.09 4.90 -11.54
N LEU A 95 17.53 3.86 -12.27
CA LEU A 95 17.68 3.87 -13.74
C LEU A 95 16.37 4.18 -14.50
N SER A 96 16.35 4.26 -15.83
CA SER A 96 15.09 4.32 -16.63
C SER A 96 14.43 2.95 -16.76
N LEU A 97 13.10 2.85 -17.00
CA LEU A 97 12.42 1.54 -17.14
C LEU A 97 12.86 0.78 -18.38
N THR A 98 13.55 1.44 -19.30
CA THR A 98 14.25 0.80 -20.43
C THR A 98 15.24 -0.27 -19.94
N GLU A 99 15.92 -0.03 -18.81
CA GLU A 99 16.86 -0.96 -18.17
C GLU A 99 16.17 -1.96 -17.22
N HIS A 100 15.01 -2.48 -17.63
CA HIS A 100 14.19 -3.38 -16.80
C HIS A 100 14.93 -4.61 -16.26
N GLU A 101 15.88 -5.18 -17.00
CA GLU A 101 16.67 -6.34 -16.56
C GLU A 101 17.58 -5.99 -15.38
N ALA A 102 18.25 -4.82 -15.42
CA ALA A 102 19.08 -4.37 -14.31
C ALA A 102 18.26 -4.09 -13.05
N ILE A 103 17.07 -3.49 -13.22
CA ILE A 103 16.14 -3.22 -12.11
C ILE A 103 15.62 -4.53 -11.52
N LYS A 104 15.24 -5.49 -12.37
CA LYS A 104 14.84 -6.83 -11.95
C LYS A 104 15.93 -7.48 -11.11
N ASP A 105 17.16 -7.45 -11.59
CA ASP A 105 18.30 -8.06 -10.90
C ASP A 105 18.56 -7.35 -9.56
N CYS A 106 18.47 -6.01 -9.50
CA CYS A 106 18.54 -5.25 -8.24
C CYS A 106 17.49 -5.70 -7.22
N VAL A 107 16.24 -5.79 -7.65
CA VAL A 107 15.11 -6.19 -6.81
C VAL A 107 15.28 -7.62 -6.32
N ASN A 108 15.77 -8.52 -7.19
CA ASN A 108 16.03 -9.89 -6.82
C ASN A 108 17.11 -9.97 -5.74
N VAL A 109 18.26 -9.31 -5.95
CA VAL A 109 19.37 -9.31 -4.98
C VAL A 109 18.90 -8.83 -3.61
N TYR A 110 18.23 -7.68 -3.51
CA TYR A 110 17.70 -7.20 -2.22
C TYR A 110 16.63 -8.10 -1.62
N CYS A 111 15.71 -8.65 -2.42
CA CYS A 111 14.72 -9.59 -1.89
C CYS A 111 15.39 -10.83 -1.28
N GLU A 112 16.46 -11.34 -1.90
CA GLU A 112 17.19 -12.48 -1.36
C GLU A 112 18.05 -12.11 -0.14
N TRP A 113 18.71 -10.95 -0.17
CA TRP A 113 19.50 -10.47 0.97
C TRP A 113 18.65 -10.19 2.21
N LEU A 114 17.43 -9.70 2.03
CA LEU A 114 16.46 -9.50 3.11
C LEU A 114 16.03 -10.80 3.80
N THR A 115 16.28 -11.97 3.19
CA THR A 115 16.05 -13.28 3.86
C THR A 115 16.96 -13.47 5.07
N ALA A 116 17.99 -12.63 5.26
CA ALA A 116 18.77 -12.54 6.49
C ALA A 116 17.91 -12.34 7.75
N LEU A 117 16.74 -11.71 7.61
CA LEU A 117 15.78 -11.50 8.71
C LEU A 117 14.88 -12.70 8.98
N LEU A 118 14.90 -13.72 8.11
CA LEU A 118 14.06 -14.92 8.22
C LEU A 118 14.79 -16.03 9.00
N PRO A 119 14.06 -17.01 9.56
CA PRO A 119 14.68 -18.14 10.27
C PRO A 119 15.67 -18.96 9.44
N ASN A 120 15.45 -19.03 8.12
CA ASN A 120 16.29 -19.77 7.18
C ASN A 120 16.78 -18.82 6.07
N PRO A 121 17.89 -18.08 6.29
CA PRO A 121 18.44 -17.20 5.28
C PRO A 121 18.97 -17.99 4.08
N LYS A 122 18.91 -17.39 2.89
CA LYS A 122 19.49 -18.04 1.70
C LYS A 122 21.01 -18.02 1.73
N ILE A 123 21.62 -19.02 1.09
CA ILE A 123 23.09 -19.17 1.02
C ILE A 123 23.79 -18.02 0.26
N CYS A 124 23.07 -17.32 -0.61
CA CYS A 124 23.59 -16.17 -1.36
C CYS A 124 23.65 -14.87 -0.54
N VAL A 125 23.17 -14.88 0.72
CA VAL A 125 23.25 -13.73 1.62
C VAL A 125 24.71 -13.55 2.08
N PRO A 126 25.31 -12.35 1.88
CA PRO A 126 26.65 -12.04 2.38
C PRO A 126 26.80 -12.16 3.90
N GLN A 127 27.97 -12.62 4.37
CA GLN A 127 28.24 -12.76 5.81
C GLN A 127 28.06 -11.45 6.59
N PRO A 128 28.51 -10.27 6.12
CA PRO A 128 28.29 -9.03 6.86
C PRO A 128 26.80 -8.72 7.09
N ILE A 129 25.92 -9.10 6.15
CA ILE A 129 24.47 -8.93 6.29
C ILE A 129 23.90 -9.90 7.32
N LEU A 130 24.44 -11.13 7.42
CA LEU A 130 24.06 -12.08 8.48
C LEU A 130 24.54 -11.62 9.86
N ASP A 131 25.67 -10.92 9.93
CA ASP A 131 26.23 -10.40 11.18
C ASP A 131 25.40 -9.24 11.75
N ASP A 132 24.85 -8.36 10.92
CA ASP A 132 23.95 -7.26 11.33
C ASP A 132 22.73 -7.09 10.39
N PRO A 133 21.75 -8.00 10.45
CA PRO A 133 20.66 -8.04 9.48
C PRO A 133 19.73 -6.81 9.58
N ASN A 134 19.52 -6.26 10.78
CA ASN A 134 18.67 -5.08 10.98
C ASN A 134 19.28 -3.81 10.38
N LEU A 135 20.59 -3.59 10.51
CA LEU A 135 21.26 -2.42 9.94
C LEU A 135 21.15 -2.41 8.41
N TYR A 136 21.55 -3.49 7.76
CA TYR A 136 21.53 -3.55 6.30
C TYR A 136 20.11 -3.57 5.74
N SER A 137 19.16 -4.23 6.40
CA SER A 137 17.77 -4.26 5.95
C SER A 137 17.12 -2.89 5.96
N ARG A 138 17.40 -2.05 6.96
CA ARG A 138 16.94 -0.64 6.98
C ARG A 138 17.42 0.13 5.76
N LYS A 139 18.69 -0.04 5.38
CA LYS A 139 19.27 0.56 4.15
C LYS A 139 18.61 0.01 2.88
N MET A 140 18.47 -1.31 2.76
CA MET A 140 17.81 -1.94 1.60
C MET A 140 16.37 -1.45 1.43
N ILE A 141 15.59 -1.41 2.51
CA ILE A 141 14.21 -0.89 2.51
C ILE A 141 14.18 0.57 2.02
N SER A 142 15.12 1.40 2.48
CA SER A 142 15.21 2.78 2.01
C SER A 142 15.53 2.87 0.51
N HIS A 143 16.45 2.05 0.00
CA HIS A 143 16.80 2.02 -1.43
C HIS A 143 15.62 1.53 -2.30
N LEU A 144 14.84 0.57 -1.80
CA LEU A 144 13.67 0.04 -2.50
C LEU A 144 12.59 1.10 -2.74
N HIS A 145 12.64 2.25 -2.05
CA HIS A 145 11.72 3.36 -2.29
C HIS A 145 11.79 3.87 -3.75
N TYR A 146 12.97 3.90 -4.36
CA TYR A 146 13.13 4.37 -5.75
C TYR A 146 12.30 3.57 -6.76
N LEU A 147 12.01 2.30 -6.47
CA LEU A 147 11.16 1.46 -7.31
C LEU A 147 9.70 1.95 -7.39
N PHE A 148 9.22 2.65 -6.35
CA PHE A 148 7.84 3.12 -6.24
C PHE A 148 7.68 4.58 -6.71
N VAL A 149 8.77 5.24 -7.11
CA VAL A 149 8.74 6.61 -7.63
C VAL A 149 8.36 6.59 -9.12
N PRO A 150 7.30 7.30 -9.54
CA PRO A 150 6.97 7.46 -10.95
C PRO A 150 8.13 8.15 -11.70
N ARG A 151 8.55 7.59 -12.84
CA ARG A 151 9.70 8.08 -13.60
C ARG A 151 9.26 9.11 -14.65
N LYS A 152 9.63 10.38 -14.42
CA LYS A 152 9.25 11.52 -15.28
C LYS A 152 9.86 11.38 -16.68
N GLY A 153 9.05 11.59 -17.73
CA GLY A 153 9.52 11.67 -19.11
C GLY A 153 9.29 10.41 -19.96
N GLU A 154 8.78 9.33 -19.36
CA GLU A 154 8.25 8.17 -20.08
C GLU A 154 6.75 8.35 -20.43
N ASP A 155 6.16 9.48 -20.00
CA ASP A 155 4.82 9.97 -20.32
C ASP A 155 4.70 10.59 -21.72
N TRP A 156 5.02 9.84 -22.77
CA TRP A 156 4.47 10.12 -24.11
C TRP A 156 3.46 9.03 -24.55
N PRO A 157 2.31 8.85 -23.84
CA PRO A 157 1.27 7.90 -24.26
C PRO A 157 0.75 8.17 -25.66
N PHE A 158 0.85 9.42 -26.14
CA PHE A 158 0.28 9.82 -27.43
C PHE A 158 1.11 9.37 -28.64
N LEU A 159 2.38 8.99 -28.46
CA LEU A 159 3.26 8.56 -29.56
C LEU A 159 3.59 7.06 -29.53
N TYR A 160 3.52 6.40 -28.35
CA TYR A 160 3.87 4.98 -28.19
C TYR A 160 3.04 4.29 -27.10
N GLN A 161 1.72 4.30 -27.25
CA GLN A 161 0.76 3.79 -26.26
C GLN A 161 0.99 2.32 -25.85
N ASP A 162 1.47 1.47 -26.77
CA ASP A 162 1.70 0.05 -26.52
C ASP A 162 3.00 -0.23 -25.73
N LEU A 163 4.03 0.61 -25.87
CA LEU A 163 5.32 0.41 -25.19
C LEU A 163 5.31 0.91 -23.74
N GLY A 164 4.60 2.02 -23.46
CA GLY A 164 4.47 2.56 -22.10
C GLY A 164 3.63 1.69 -21.17
N PHE A 165 2.68 0.91 -21.70
CA PHE A 165 1.86 0.01 -20.89
C PHE A 165 2.66 -1.20 -20.37
N ASP A 166 3.59 -1.73 -21.18
CA ASP A 166 4.45 -2.86 -20.82
C ASP A 166 5.48 -2.46 -19.73
N THR A 167 6.07 -1.27 -19.80
CA THR A 167 7.01 -0.78 -18.77
C THR A 167 6.35 -0.58 -17.41
N ILE A 168 5.14 0.01 -17.38
CA ILE A 168 4.32 0.18 -16.18
C ILE A 168 4.00 -1.17 -15.53
N HIS A 169 3.56 -2.15 -16.35
CA HIS A 169 3.23 -3.48 -15.85
C HIS A 169 4.47 -4.19 -15.29
N ARG A 170 5.64 -4.08 -15.94
CA ARG A 170 6.90 -4.63 -15.44
C ARG A 170 7.31 -4.01 -14.10
N GLN A 171 7.19 -2.69 -13.95
CA GLN A 171 7.46 -2.01 -12.68
C GLN A 171 6.52 -2.52 -11.58
N ALA A 172 5.22 -2.64 -11.88
CA ALA A 172 4.24 -3.15 -10.93
C ALA A 172 4.58 -4.58 -10.44
N VAL A 173 5.04 -5.46 -11.34
CA VAL A 173 5.50 -6.82 -10.98
C VAL A 173 6.65 -6.78 -9.95
N PHE A 174 7.63 -5.90 -10.14
CA PHE A 174 8.73 -5.74 -9.19
C PHE A 174 8.25 -5.19 -7.85
N CYS A 175 7.38 -4.17 -7.86
CA CYS A 175 6.75 -3.64 -6.65
C CYS A 175 6.00 -4.74 -5.88
N HIS A 176 5.21 -5.58 -6.56
CA HIS A 176 4.52 -6.71 -5.96
C HIS A 176 5.46 -7.71 -5.30
N ARG A 177 6.60 -8.00 -5.95
CA ARG A 177 7.63 -8.88 -5.38
C ARG A 177 8.18 -8.29 -4.07
N VAL A 178 8.58 -7.03 -4.07
CA VAL A 178 9.08 -6.34 -2.86
C VAL A 178 8.05 -6.39 -1.73
N LEU A 179 6.81 -6.01 -2.02
CA LEU A 179 5.73 -6.02 -1.02
C LEU A 179 5.48 -7.42 -0.44
N ARG A 180 5.56 -8.48 -1.26
CA ARG A 180 5.41 -9.86 -0.80
C ARG A 180 6.56 -10.27 0.11
N THR A 181 7.80 -9.94 -0.26
CA THR A 181 8.99 -10.22 0.56
C THR A 181 8.89 -9.54 1.92
N LEU A 182 8.49 -8.26 1.95
CA LEU A 182 8.35 -7.50 3.20
C LEU A 182 7.21 -8.04 4.07
N GLN A 183 6.10 -8.48 3.48
CA GLN A 183 5.04 -9.17 4.23
C GLN A 183 5.53 -10.48 4.84
N GLN A 184 6.25 -11.30 4.07
CA GLN A 184 6.82 -12.54 4.58
C GLN A 184 7.73 -12.27 5.78
N ILE A 185 8.61 -11.27 5.67
CA ILE A 185 9.51 -10.86 6.76
C ILE A 185 8.73 -10.40 7.98
N ALA A 186 7.69 -9.58 7.80
CA ALA A 186 6.86 -9.12 8.92
C ALA A 186 6.18 -10.28 9.65
N HIS A 187 5.72 -11.32 8.94
CA HIS A 187 5.06 -12.49 9.52
C HIS A 187 6.03 -13.49 10.16
N GLU A 188 7.15 -13.77 9.52
CA GLU A 188 8.02 -14.90 9.87
C GLU A 188 9.23 -14.50 10.72
N SER A 189 9.65 -13.22 10.67
CA SER A 189 10.82 -12.77 11.39
C SER A 189 10.57 -12.65 12.89
N LYS A 190 11.55 -13.08 13.68
CA LYS A 190 11.56 -12.97 15.15
C LYS A 190 12.65 -12.05 15.68
N MET A 191 13.38 -11.39 14.79
CA MET A 191 14.57 -10.59 15.13
C MET A 191 14.46 -9.13 14.69
N LEU A 192 13.30 -8.71 14.18
CA LEU A 192 13.08 -7.30 13.81
C LEU A 192 13.18 -6.41 15.04
N GLU A 193 14.16 -5.51 15.01
CA GLU A 193 14.33 -4.48 16.01
C GLU A 193 13.26 -3.38 15.86
N ARG A 194 13.05 -2.60 16.93
CA ARG A 194 12.12 -1.47 16.93
C ARG A 194 12.39 -0.51 15.77
N ASP A 195 13.66 -0.15 15.55
CA ASP A 195 14.03 0.77 14.48
C ASP A 195 13.78 0.18 13.08
N THR A 196 13.87 -1.14 12.93
CA THR A 196 13.58 -1.84 11.67
C THR A 196 12.08 -1.87 11.40
N TRP A 197 11.26 -2.10 12.43
CA TRP A 197 9.81 -1.93 12.33
C TRP A 197 9.44 -0.50 11.95
N GLU A 198 10.06 0.50 12.58
CA GLU A 198 9.83 1.91 12.25
C GLU A 198 10.22 2.23 10.81
N ALA A 199 11.41 1.80 10.36
CA ALA A 199 11.85 1.97 8.98
C ALA A 199 10.89 1.31 7.98
N LEU A 200 10.38 0.11 8.28
CA LEU A 200 9.41 -0.59 7.45
C LEU A 200 8.08 0.18 7.35
N LEU A 201 7.56 0.68 8.47
CA LEU A 201 6.31 1.45 8.49
C LEU A 201 6.47 2.81 7.78
N LEU A 202 7.60 3.51 7.98
CA LEU A 202 7.91 4.75 7.29
C LEU A 202 8.04 4.54 5.79
N PHE A 203 8.71 3.47 5.36
CA PHE A 203 8.77 3.09 3.95
C PHE A 203 7.38 2.85 3.36
N LEU A 204 6.52 2.08 4.04
CA LEU A 204 5.17 1.81 3.56
C LEU A 204 4.32 3.09 3.49
N LEU A 205 4.46 4.00 4.46
CA LEU A 205 3.83 5.32 4.41
C LEU A 205 4.35 6.15 3.23
N ALA A 206 5.66 6.13 2.98
CA ALA A 206 6.29 6.88 1.89
C ALA A 206 5.85 6.39 0.51
N ILE A 207 5.87 5.07 0.25
CA ILE A 207 5.42 4.55 -1.05
C ILE A 207 3.92 4.79 -1.29
N ASN A 208 3.10 4.71 -0.23
CA ASN A 208 1.68 5.06 -0.34
C ASN A 208 1.52 6.56 -0.61
N ASP A 209 2.32 7.42 0.03
CA ASP A 209 2.25 8.87 -0.21
C ASP A 209 2.68 9.23 -1.64
N THR A 210 3.71 8.55 -2.15
CA THR A 210 4.20 8.72 -3.52
C THR A 210 3.15 8.29 -4.56
N LEU A 211 2.51 7.13 -4.38
CA LEU A 211 1.56 6.59 -5.36
C LEU A 211 0.14 7.15 -5.24
N LEU A 212 -0.35 7.38 -4.03
CA LEU A 212 -1.76 7.72 -3.81
C LEU A 212 -2.04 9.21 -3.93
N SER A 213 -1.01 10.04 -3.91
CA SER A 213 -1.18 11.49 -3.91
C SER A 213 -1.54 12.08 -5.29
N PRO A 214 -2.21 13.25 -5.34
CA PRO A 214 -2.44 13.97 -6.59
C PRO A 214 -1.12 14.50 -7.21
N PRO A 215 -1.06 14.66 -8.55
CA PRO A 215 -2.11 14.40 -9.54
C PRO A 215 -2.26 12.91 -9.87
N THR A 216 -3.50 12.45 -9.85
CA THR A 216 -3.81 11.06 -10.19
C THR A 216 -4.05 10.97 -11.70
N VAL A 217 -3.13 10.34 -12.44
CA VAL A 217 -3.34 10.00 -13.85
C VAL A 217 -4.07 8.67 -13.91
N LYS A 218 -5.09 8.55 -14.77
CA LYS A 218 -5.78 7.27 -14.98
C LYS A 218 -4.84 6.29 -15.67
N ASP A 219 -4.91 5.01 -15.28
CA ASP A 219 -4.19 3.89 -15.90
C ASP A 219 -2.65 3.90 -15.67
N ASP A 220 -2.19 4.58 -14.62
CA ASP A 220 -0.78 4.60 -14.19
C ASP A 220 -0.47 3.48 -13.16
N VAL A 221 0.80 3.24 -12.85
CA VAL A 221 1.31 2.32 -11.81
C VAL A 221 0.56 2.48 -10.49
N ALA A 222 0.24 3.73 -10.12
CA ALA A 222 -0.52 4.05 -8.92
C ALA A 222 -1.91 3.39 -8.89
N ASP A 223 -2.63 3.34 -10.01
CA ASP A 223 -3.96 2.74 -10.06
C ASP A 223 -3.89 1.21 -9.95
N GLN A 224 -2.85 0.57 -10.53
CA GLN A 224 -2.63 -0.87 -10.43
C GLN A 224 -2.19 -1.31 -9.02
N LEU A 225 -1.40 -0.48 -8.34
CA LEU A 225 -0.82 -0.83 -7.04
C LEU A 225 -1.64 -0.33 -5.83
N CYS A 226 -2.54 0.65 -5.99
CA CYS A 226 -3.17 1.35 -4.87
C CYS A 226 -3.78 0.43 -3.82
N GLU A 227 -4.58 -0.55 -4.24
CA GLU A 227 -5.21 -1.52 -3.33
C GLU A 227 -4.16 -2.35 -2.59
N ARG A 228 -3.14 -2.81 -3.32
CA ARG A 228 -2.10 -3.67 -2.78
C ARG A 228 -1.23 -2.93 -1.76
N VAL A 229 -0.76 -1.72 -2.05
CA VAL A 229 0.11 -0.97 -1.13
C VAL A 229 -0.61 -0.59 0.16
N LEU A 230 -1.91 -0.31 0.09
CA LEU A 230 -2.75 -0.05 1.26
C LEU A 230 -3.01 -1.31 2.08
N SER A 231 -3.31 -2.42 1.42
CA SER A 231 -3.48 -3.73 2.06
C SER A 231 -2.22 -4.13 2.82
N VAL A 232 -1.04 -4.02 2.20
CA VAL A 232 0.25 -4.33 2.82
C VAL A 232 0.54 -3.38 3.99
N LEU A 233 0.32 -2.08 3.82
CA LEU A 233 0.50 -1.08 4.87
C LEU A 233 -0.31 -1.45 6.10
N PHE A 234 -1.62 -1.68 5.97
CA PHE A 234 -2.47 -1.97 7.12
C PHE A 234 -2.19 -3.34 7.75
N GLU A 235 -1.89 -4.35 6.94
CA GLU A 235 -1.53 -5.67 7.45
C GLU A 235 -0.24 -5.62 8.27
N ILE A 236 0.84 -5.07 7.72
CA ILE A 236 2.12 -4.93 8.42
C ILE A 236 1.98 -4.01 9.64
N TRP A 237 1.13 -2.98 9.57
CA TRP A 237 0.84 -2.12 10.72
C TRP A 237 0.20 -2.89 11.87
N LEU A 238 -0.75 -3.79 11.59
CA LEU A 238 -1.36 -4.65 12.60
C LEU A 238 -0.35 -5.64 13.20
N ILE A 239 0.51 -6.24 12.37
CA ILE A 239 1.60 -7.09 12.85
C ILE A 239 2.54 -6.31 13.77
N ALA A 240 2.92 -5.09 13.37
CA ALA A 240 3.72 -4.21 14.22
C ALA A 240 3.00 -3.89 15.54
N CYS A 241 1.67 -3.71 15.54
CA CYS A 241 0.91 -3.53 16.78
C CYS A 241 1.05 -4.72 17.74
N ALA A 242 1.10 -5.95 17.21
CA ALA A 242 1.29 -7.16 18.00
C ALA A 242 2.72 -7.32 18.55
N GLN A 243 3.73 -6.96 17.74
CA GLN A 243 5.15 -7.21 18.06
C GLN A 243 5.84 -6.04 18.77
N CYS A 244 5.64 -4.82 18.27
CA CYS A 244 6.26 -3.60 18.77
C CYS A 244 5.32 -2.41 18.51
N PHE A 245 4.35 -2.21 19.41
CA PHE A 245 3.26 -1.26 19.21
C PHE A 245 3.75 0.12 18.71
N PRO A 246 3.30 0.60 17.53
CA PRO A 246 3.83 1.82 16.92
C PRO A 246 3.70 3.05 17.83
N ALA A 247 4.75 3.86 17.87
CA ALA A 247 4.79 5.06 18.67
C ALA A 247 3.74 6.10 18.21
N PRO A 248 3.29 7.02 19.10
CA PRO A 248 2.30 8.03 18.74
C PRO A 248 2.63 8.89 17.50
N PRO A 249 3.90 9.28 17.22
CA PRO A 249 4.27 9.96 15.98
C PRO A 249 3.94 9.18 14.71
N LEU A 250 4.12 7.86 14.70
CA LEU A 250 3.76 7.00 13.56
C LEU A 250 2.25 7.00 13.33
N TRP A 251 1.45 6.83 14.38
CA TRP A 251 -0.01 6.90 14.27
C TRP A 251 -0.53 8.26 13.84
N LYS A 252 0.10 9.35 14.30
CA LYS A 252 -0.19 10.70 13.82
C LYS A 252 0.03 10.79 12.32
N THR A 253 1.19 10.32 11.87
CA THR A 253 1.60 10.35 10.47
C THR A 253 0.67 9.51 9.60
N LEU A 254 0.33 8.27 10.02
CA LEU A 254 -0.65 7.43 9.34
C LEU A 254 -2.00 8.14 9.17
N ARG A 255 -2.50 8.79 10.22
CA ARG A 255 -3.77 9.52 10.15
C ARG A 255 -3.71 10.68 9.16
N GLU A 256 -2.67 11.50 9.21
CA GLU A 256 -2.49 12.62 8.27
C GLU A 256 -2.37 12.12 6.82
N SER A 257 -1.59 11.06 6.60
CA SER A 257 -1.48 10.36 5.33
C SER A 257 -2.82 9.84 4.81
N CYS A 258 -3.59 9.08 5.60
CA CYS A 258 -4.92 8.62 5.21
C CYS A 258 -5.88 9.78 4.90
N MET A 259 -5.81 10.89 5.65
CA MET A 259 -6.60 12.09 5.36
C MET A 259 -6.21 12.75 4.02
N ASN A 260 -4.96 12.60 3.57
CA ASN A 260 -4.51 13.07 2.26
C ASN A 260 -4.94 12.13 1.13
N TRP A 261 -5.03 10.82 1.40
CA TRP A 261 -5.37 9.80 0.40
C TRP A 261 -6.87 9.47 0.30
N ARG A 262 -7.73 10.08 1.13
CA ARG A 262 -9.18 9.82 1.19
C ARG A 262 -9.99 10.13 -0.08
N HIS A 263 -9.33 10.65 -1.11
CA HIS A 263 -9.89 10.78 -2.46
C HIS A 263 -9.76 9.46 -3.27
N ARG A 264 -9.06 8.44 -2.75
CA ARG A 264 -8.93 7.10 -3.34
C ARG A 264 -9.95 6.13 -2.73
N VAL A 265 -10.69 5.42 -3.59
CA VAL A 265 -11.71 4.44 -3.17
C VAL A 265 -11.07 3.28 -2.38
N ALA A 266 -9.93 2.78 -2.84
CA ALA A 266 -9.21 1.67 -2.23
C ALA A 266 -8.86 1.91 -0.75
N LEU A 267 -8.58 3.16 -0.35
CA LEU A 267 -8.32 3.49 1.06
C LEU A 267 -9.50 3.14 1.95
N VAL A 268 -10.71 3.55 1.55
CA VAL A 268 -11.92 3.33 2.36
C VAL A 268 -12.31 1.86 2.37
N GLU A 269 -12.06 1.12 1.29
CA GLU A 269 -12.30 -0.32 1.23
C GLU A 269 -11.38 -1.10 2.18
N GLN A 270 -10.08 -0.81 2.15
CA GLN A 270 -9.11 -1.44 3.05
C GLN A 270 -9.34 -1.01 4.50
N TRP A 271 -9.67 0.27 4.74
CA TRP A 271 -10.03 0.78 6.06
C TRP A 271 -11.27 0.06 6.63
N ASN A 272 -12.30 -0.16 5.81
CA ASN A 272 -13.48 -0.93 6.22
C ASN A 272 -13.14 -2.38 6.56
N ARG A 273 -12.30 -3.03 5.76
CA ARG A 273 -11.84 -4.41 5.99
C ARG A 273 -11.16 -4.54 7.36
N VAL A 274 -10.21 -3.63 7.65
CA VAL A 274 -9.48 -3.59 8.93
C VAL A 274 -10.40 -3.34 10.12
N ASN A 275 -11.26 -2.32 10.05
CA ASN A 275 -12.16 -2.01 11.16
C ASN A 275 -13.15 -3.12 11.44
N LEU A 276 -13.69 -3.79 10.41
CA LEU A 276 -14.58 -4.94 10.61
C LEU A 276 -13.85 -6.13 11.24
N ALA A 277 -12.61 -6.40 10.82
CA ALA A 277 -11.79 -7.47 11.40
C ALA A 277 -11.52 -7.21 12.89
N LEU A 278 -11.07 -6.00 13.22
CA LEU A 278 -10.85 -5.56 14.60
C LEU A 278 -12.14 -5.57 15.42
N THR A 279 -13.27 -5.11 14.85
CA THR A 279 -14.58 -5.11 15.51
C THR A 279 -14.99 -6.52 15.91
N SER A 280 -14.81 -7.52 15.04
CA SER A 280 -15.12 -8.92 15.38
C SER A 280 -14.37 -9.37 16.64
N LYS A 281 -13.06 -9.06 16.74
CA LYS A 281 -12.26 -9.41 17.92
C LYS A 281 -12.70 -8.63 19.17
N VAL A 282 -13.03 -7.35 19.02
CA VAL A 282 -13.55 -6.50 20.12
C VAL A 282 -14.85 -7.07 20.68
N LEU A 283 -15.79 -7.47 19.82
CA LEU A 283 -17.06 -8.05 20.24
C LEU A 283 -16.87 -9.32 21.09
N VAL A 284 -15.92 -10.18 20.71
CA VAL A 284 -15.64 -11.44 21.42
C VAL A 284 -15.26 -11.18 22.88
N PHE A 285 -14.35 -10.25 23.17
CA PHE A 285 -13.94 -10.02 24.56
C PHE A 285 -14.86 -9.05 25.32
N MET A 286 -15.64 -8.21 24.63
CA MET A 286 -16.61 -7.32 25.28
C MET A 286 -17.90 -8.04 25.69
N TYR A 287 -18.43 -8.91 24.83
CA TYR A 287 -19.74 -9.54 25.01
C TYR A 287 -19.67 -11.06 25.22
N GLY A 288 -18.50 -11.66 25.01
CA GLY A 288 -18.29 -13.10 25.18
C GLY A 288 -18.68 -13.93 23.94
N PRO A 289 -18.42 -15.25 23.98
CA PRO A 289 -18.60 -16.15 22.84
C PRO A 289 -20.06 -16.41 22.46
N SER A 290 -21.02 -16.06 23.32
CA SER A 290 -22.46 -16.18 23.05
C SER A 290 -23.02 -15.04 22.21
N PHE A 291 -22.24 -13.98 21.97
CA PHE A 291 -22.66 -12.86 21.14
C PHE A 291 -22.71 -13.28 19.66
N PRO A 292 -23.66 -12.76 18.84
CA PRO A 292 -23.74 -13.11 17.43
C PRO A 292 -22.42 -12.92 16.69
N GLU A 293 -21.96 -13.97 16.01
CA GLU A 293 -20.67 -13.94 15.33
C GLU A 293 -20.70 -12.99 14.12
N LEU A 294 -19.75 -12.04 14.12
CA LEU A 294 -19.51 -11.21 12.95
C LEU A 294 -18.69 -12.00 11.93
N LYS A 295 -19.36 -12.53 10.91
CA LYS A 295 -18.68 -13.20 9.78
C LYS A 295 -17.72 -12.24 9.08
N ILE A 296 -16.42 -12.42 9.28
CA ILE A 296 -15.35 -11.78 8.48
C ILE A 296 -15.15 -12.64 7.22
N GLY A 297 -14.56 -12.09 6.15
CA GLY A 297 -14.13 -12.89 5.01
C GLY A 297 -13.07 -13.94 5.39
N GLU A 298 -12.68 -14.81 4.46
CA GLU A 298 -11.87 -16.00 4.73
C GLU A 298 -10.46 -15.71 5.29
N ASP A 299 -9.90 -14.51 5.06
CA ASP A 299 -8.58 -14.14 5.56
C ASP A 299 -8.66 -13.23 6.79
N ASP A 300 -8.40 -13.80 7.98
CA ASP A 300 -8.23 -13.02 9.21
C ASP A 300 -6.91 -12.26 9.18
N ILE A 301 -7.01 -10.95 8.99
CA ILE A 301 -5.86 -10.04 8.94
C ILE A 301 -5.33 -9.64 10.34
N ILE A 302 -6.00 -10.08 11.42
CA ILE A 302 -5.56 -9.77 12.78
C ILE A 302 -4.50 -10.78 13.23
N PRO A 303 -3.28 -10.34 13.57
CA PRO A 303 -2.23 -11.24 14.03
C PRO A 303 -2.67 -12.08 15.25
N PRO A 304 -2.30 -13.37 15.29
CA PRO A 304 -2.58 -14.21 16.45
C PRO A 304 -1.80 -13.69 17.67
N GLY A 305 -2.39 -13.81 18.86
CA GLY A 305 -1.73 -13.47 20.11
C GLY A 305 -1.74 -11.98 20.49
N MET A 306 -2.41 -11.10 19.72
CA MET A 306 -2.65 -9.73 20.17
C MET A 306 -3.47 -9.72 21.47
N SER A 307 -3.03 -8.92 22.45
CA SER A 307 -3.79 -8.70 23.68
C SER A 307 -5.07 -7.89 23.42
N ASN A 308 -6.08 -8.03 24.29
CA ASN A 308 -7.32 -7.26 24.19
C ASN A 308 -7.07 -5.74 24.19
N ASP A 309 -6.13 -5.25 25.00
CA ASP A 309 -5.74 -3.84 25.02
C ASP A 309 -5.14 -3.40 23.69
N CYS A 310 -4.26 -4.23 23.10
CA CYS A 310 -3.66 -3.96 21.80
C CYS A 310 -4.72 -3.92 20.68
N ILE A 311 -5.68 -4.85 20.70
CA ILE A 311 -6.81 -4.89 19.77
C ILE A 311 -7.67 -3.64 19.93
N ALA A 312 -8.05 -3.28 21.16
CA ALA A 312 -8.87 -2.10 21.45
C ALA A 312 -8.19 -0.80 21.02
N GLN A 313 -6.89 -0.64 21.33
CA GLN A 313 -6.10 0.52 20.92
C GLN A 313 -5.95 0.59 19.40
N SER A 314 -5.63 -0.53 18.74
CA SER A 314 -5.55 -0.60 17.28
C SER A 314 -6.89 -0.25 16.63
N TRP A 315 -8.00 -0.84 17.11
CA TRP A 315 -9.35 -0.58 16.63
C TRP A 315 -9.72 0.90 16.73
N TYR A 316 -9.56 1.49 17.92
CA TYR A 316 -9.88 2.90 18.13
C TYR A 316 -9.06 3.82 17.22
N ARG A 317 -7.77 3.54 17.05
CA ARG A 317 -6.88 4.37 16.22
C ARG A 317 -7.19 4.22 14.74
N PHE A 318 -7.41 3.00 14.25
CA PHE A 318 -7.82 2.73 12.87
C PHE A 318 -9.18 3.36 12.54
N LEU A 319 -10.15 3.32 13.44
CA LEU A 319 -11.45 3.95 13.23
C LEU A 319 -11.34 5.46 12.96
N ASN A 320 -10.31 6.09 13.52
CA ASN A 320 -10.09 7.53 13.43
C ASN A 320 -9.07 7.97 12.34
N THR A 321 -8.54 7.05 11.53
CA THR A 321 -7.50 7.38 10.53
C THR A 321 -8.02 8.22 9.37
N ILE A 322 -9.26 8.01 8.92
CA ILE A 322 -9.82 8.78 7.79
C ILE A 322 -10.41 10.15 8.19
N GLY A 323 -10.43 10.47 9.48
CA GLY A 323 -11.04 11.69 10.02
C GLY A 323 -12.57 11.65 9.94
N ASN A 324 -13.21 12.83 9.88
CA ASN A 324 -14.67 12.94 9.79
C ASN A 324 -15.17 12.50 8.40
N PRO A 325 -15.96 11.41 8.27
CA PRO A 325 -16.46 10.94 6.99
C PRO A 325 -17.34 11.97 6.25
N VAL A 326 -18.04 12.87 6.98
CA VAL A 326 -18.85 13.93 6.38
C VAL A 326 -18.01 14.86 5.51
N SER A 327 -16.72 15.03 5.81
CA SER A 327 -15.81 15.82 4.98
C SER A 327 -15.71 15.31 3.53
N LEU A 328 -15.97 14.02 3.27
CA LEU A 328 -15.98 13.44 1.93
C LEU A 328 -17.09 14.02 1.05
N THR A 329 -18.16 14.59 1.63
CA THR A 329 -19.22 15.27 0.88
C THR A 329 -18.81 16.67 0.40
N LYS A 330 -17.63 17.16 0.81
CA LYS A 330 -17.17 18.53 0.59
C LYS A 330 -15.84 18.52 -0.17
N PRO A 331 -15.85 18.55 -1.52
CA PRO A 331 -14.62 18.59 -2.32
C PRO A 331 -13.64 19.68 -1.89
N LYS A 332 -14.17 20.85 -1.48
CA LYS A 332 -13.40 21.99 -0.95
C LYS A 332 -12.53 21.67 0.27
N VAL A 333 -12.92 20.68 1.08
CA VAL A 333 -12.14 20.25 2.26
C VAL A 333 -11.07 19.23 1.86
N ILE A 334 -11.35 18.41 0.85
CA ILE A 334 -10.41 17.40 0.35
C ILE A 334 -9.31 18.04 -0.50
N SER A 335 -9.66 19.06 -1.28
CA SER A 335 -8.76 19.73 -2.22
C SER A 335 -7.82 20.77 -1.58
N GLN A 336 -7.93 20.99 -0.28
CA GLN A 336 -7.08 21.93 0.48
C GLN A 336 -5.77 21.31 0.98
N THR A 337 -5.45 20.08 0.57
CA THR A 337 -4.16 19.46 0.92
C THR A 337 -3.01 20.07 0.12
N GLN A 338 -1.80 20.03 0.69
CA GLN A 338 -0.61 20.65 0.09
C GLN A 338 -0.37 20.21 -1.36
N LYS A 339 -0.58 18.92 -1.69
CA LYS A 339 -0.35 18.39 -3.03
C LYS A 339 -1.40 18.85 -4.06
N PHE A 340 -2.67 18.99 -3.67
CA PHE A 340 -3.68 19.60 -4.55
C PHE A 340 -3.37 21.09 -4.82
N LEU A 341 -2.91 21.82 -3.79
CA LEU A 341 -2.52 23.22 -3.94
C LEU A 341 -1.29 23.37 -4.84
N GLN A 342 -0.26 22.54 -4.65
CA GLN A 342 0.93 22.50 -5.51
C GLN A 342 0.55 22.20 -6.96
N PHE A 343 -0.30 21.19 -7.19
CA PHE A 343 -0.78 20.85 -8.53
C PHE A 343 -1.48 22.03 -9.23
N ALA A 344 -2.38 22.71 -8.53
CA ALA A 344 -3.12 23.86 -9.06
C ALA A 344 -2.23 25.08 -9.35
N ILE A 345 -1.09 25.22 -8.66
CA ILE A 345 -0.10 26.27 -8.94
C ILE A 345 0.77 25.90 -10.15
N SER A 346 1.07 24.62 -10.33
CA SER A 346 1.98 24.13 -11.38
C SER A 346 1.35 24.00 -12.78
N THR A 347 0.02 23.95 -12.88
CA THR A 347 -0.68 23.82 -14.17
C THR A 347 -1.00 25.21 -14.72
N ASP A 348 -0.65 25.51 -15.98
CA ASP A 348 -0.80 26.84 -16.64
C ASP A 348 -2.26 27.30 -16.90
N GLY A 349 -3.23 26.70 -16.22
CA GLY A 349 -4.59 27.21 -16.09
C GLY A 349 -4.94 27.27 -14.61
N ILE A 350 -5.56 28.36 -14.16
CA ILE A 350 -6.11 28.47 -12.79
C ILE A 350 -7.26 27.46 -12.68
N ALA A 351 -6.91 26.20 -12.42
CA ALA A 351 -7.86 25.15 -12.10
C ALA A 351 -8.15 25.25 -10.60
N ASP A 352 -9.39 25.54 -10.23
CA ASP A 352 -9.83 25.38 -8.85
C ASP A 352 -9.51 23.94 -8.42
N PRO A 353 -8.71 23.72 -7.34
CA PRO A 353 -8.38 22.38 -6.85
C PRO A 353 -9.60 21.48 -6.67
N CYS A 354 -10.77 22.06 -6.41
CA CYS A 354 -12.04 21.33 -6.26
C CYS A 354 -12.56 20.69 -7.54
N GLN A 355 -12.07 21.11 -8.72
CA GLN A 355 -12.50 20.61 -10.02
C GLN A 355 -11.66 19.43 -10.51
N HIS A 356 -10.64 19.02 -9.75
CA HIS A 356 -9.80 17.88 -10.13
C HIS A 356 -10.65 16.61 -10.30
N SER A 357 -10.43 15.88 -11.40
CA SER A 357 -11.25 14.72 -11.81
C SER A 357 -11.34 13.62 -10.76
N CYS A 358 -10.27 13.38 -10.00
CA CYS A 358 -10.26 12.39 -8.92
C CYS A 358 -11.29 12.65 -7.81
N LEU A 359 -11.74 13.91 -7.63
CA LEU A 359 -12.75 14.27 -6.64
C LEU A 359 -14.17 13.87 -7.08
N GLN A 360 -14.39 13.48 -8.33
CA GLN A 360 -15.67 12.97 -8.82
C GLN A 360 -16.07 11.65 -8.12
N ALA A 361 -15.10 10.89 -7.59
CA ALA A 361 -15.37 9.65 -6.86
C ALA A 361 -15.89 9.88 -5.43
N LEU A 362 -15.82 11.10 -4.89
CA LEU A 362 -16.14 11.40 -3.48
C LEU A 362 -17.54 10.93 -3.02
N PRO A 363 -18.62 11.05 -3.81
CA PRO A 363 -19.93 10.51 -3.41
C PRO A 363 -19.92 8.99 -3.20
N LEU A 364 -19.22 8.25 -4.06
CA LEU A 364 -19.04 6.79 -3.93
C LEU A 364 -18.20 6.45 -2.70
N ILE A 365 -17.11 7.20 -2.49
CA ILE A 365 -16.22 7.04 -1.34
C ILE A 365 -16.98 7.27 -0.02
N PHE A 366 -17.78 8.35 0.05
CA PHE A 366 -18.64 8.64 1.18
C PHE A 366 -19.64 7.50 1.43
N LEU A 367 -20.33 7.01 0.39
CA LEU A 367 -21.25 5.88 0.51
C LEU A 367 -20.57 4.65 1.10
N LYS A 368 -19.36 4.30 0.62
CA LYS A 368 -18.58 3.17 1.13
C LYS A 368 -18.15 3.38 2.59
N ALA A 369 -17.74 4.59 2.97
CA ALA A 369 -17.36 4.91 4.35
C ALA A 369 -18.55 4.76 5.31
N ILE A 370 -19.71 5.33 4.95
CA ILE A 370 -20.92 5.25 5.78
C ILE A 370 -21.45 3.81 5.85
N LYS A 371 -21.41 3.04 4.76
CA LYS A 371 -21.75 1.60 4.79
C LYS A 371 -20.84 0.81 5.73
N GLY A 372 -19.56 1.12 5.77
CA GLY A 372 -18.62 0.51 6.69
C GLY A 372 -18.92 0.82 8.16
N ILE A 373 -19.26 2.08 8.46
CA ILE A 373 -19.67 2.51 9.81
C ILE A 373 -20.99 1.85 10.21
N ALA A 374 -21.98 1.83 9.31
CA ALA A 374 -23.26 1.15 9.53
C ALA A 374 -23.03 -0.34 9.84
N GLY A 375 -22.17 -1.02 9.07
CA GLY A 375 -21.81 -2.42 9.32
C GLY A 375 -21.14 -2.67 10.68
N GLN A 376 -20.38 -1.69 11.20
CA GLN A 376 -19.84 -1.77 12.57
C GLN A 376 -20.94 -1.61 13.61
N VAL A 377 -21.85 -0.64 13.43
CA VAL A 377 -23.00 -0.44 14.33
C VAL A 377 -23.88 -1.69 14.37
N ASP A 378 -24.22 -2.24 13.21
CA ASP A 378 -25.01 -3.47 13.10
C ASP A 378 -24.34 -4.64 13.81
N ALA A 379 -23.00 -4.74 13.75
CA ALA A 379 -22.25 -5.74 14.47
C ALA A 379 -22.39 -5.58 15.99
N PHE A 380 -22.27 -4.36 16.54
CA PHE A 380 -22.51 -4.09 17.97
C PHE A 380 -23.95 -4.33 18.40
N LEU A 381 -24.92 -4.22 17.49
CA LEU A 381 -26.33 -4.55 17.74
C LEU A 381 -26.64 -6.05 17.59
N GLY A 382 -25.68 -6.86 17.16
CA GLY A 382 -25.86 -8.30 16.94
C GLY A 382 -26.72 -8.64 15.71
N ILE A 383 -26.84 -7.71 14.75
CA ILE A 383 -27.65 -7.90 13.54
C ILE A 383 -26.83 -8.69 12.49
N PRO A 384 -27.29 -9.87 12.03
CA PRO A 384 -26.54 -10.69 11.08
C PRO A 384 -26.45 -10.04 9.69
N LYS A 385 -25.26 -10.14 9.06
CA LYS A 385 -24.93 -9.57 7.73
C LYS A 385 -25.87 -9.98 6.57
N SER A 386 -26.67 -11.03 6.70
CA SER A 386 -27.60 -11.48 5.65
C SER A 386 -28.62 -10.44 5.22
N SER A 387 -28.87 -9.42 6.05
CA SER A 387 -29.78 -8.31 5.73
C SER A 387 -29.19 -7.26 4.76
N LEU A 388 -27.89 -7.33 4.41
CA LEU A 388 -27.20 -6.27 3.67
C LEU A 388 -26.54 -6.70 2.34
N ILE A 389 -26.63 -7.98 1.98
CA ILE A 389 -25.99 -8.53 0.75
C ILE A 389 -26.55 -7.88 -0.54
N SER A 390 -27.71 -7.23 -0.50
CA SER A 390 -28.26 -6.48 -1.63
C SER A 390 -27.54 -5.16 -1.95
N LEU A 391 -26.61 -4.69 -1.11
CA LEU A 391 -26.05 -3.33 -1.20
C LEU A 391 -24.56 -3.25 -1.55
N THR A 392 -23.82 -4.38 -1.64
CA THR A 392 -22.36 -4.37 -1.83
C THR A 392 -21.88 -4.99 -3.14
N THR A 393 -22.72 -5.70 -3.88
CA THR A 393 -22.37 -6.30 -5.18
C THR A 393 -23.02 -5.54 -6.33
N SER A 394 -22.42 -4.41 -6.71
CA SER A 394 -22.59 -3.90 -8.08
C SER A 394 -21.56 -4.60 -8.98
N ARG A 395 -21.84 -5.85 -9.37
CA ARG A 395 -21.30 -6.35 -10.65
C ARG A 395 -22.30 -5.95 -11.73
N SER A 396 -21.87 -5.02 -12.56
CA SER A 396 -22.49 -4.76 -13.85
C SER A 396 -22.48 -6.05 -14.68
N SER A 397 -23.56 -6.27 -15.44
CA SER A 397 -23.77 -7.30 -16.46
C SER A 397 -24.26 -8.68 -15.98
N ALA A 398 -25.58 -8.89 -16.02
CA ALA A 398 -26.19 -10.09 -16.63
C ALA A 398 -27.68 -9.84 -16.92
N VAL A 399 -28.05 -10.04 -18.19
CA VAL A 399 -29.39 -9.95 -18.78
C VAL A 399 -30.38 -10.86 -18.02
N PRO A 400 -31.67 -10.49 -17.85
CA PRO A 400 -32.64 -11.40 -17.27
C PRO A 400 -32.93 -12.54 -18.25
N GLN A 401 -32.53 -13.77 -17.90
CA GLN A 401 -33.03 -14.96 -18.57
C GLN A 401 -34.50 -15.17 -18.18
N LEU A 402 -35.39 -15.00 -19.16
CA LEU A 402 -36.77 -15.47 -19.10
C LEU A 402 -36.75 -17.01 -19.02
N THR A 403 -37.11 -17.55 -17.86
CA THR A 403 -37.41 -18.98 -17.71
C THR A 403 -38.75 -19.27 -18.38
N SER A 404 -38.71 -19.83 -19.59
CA SER A 404 -39.84 -20.48 -20.22
C SER A 404 -40.11 -21.82 -19.53
N THR A 405 -41.22 -21.91 -18.81
CA THR A 405 -41.80 -23.16 -18.32
C THR A 405 -42.25 -24.00 -19.52
N ASN A 406 -41.48 -25.04 -19.85
CA ASN A 406 -41.82 -25.99 -20.89
C ASN A 406 -42.55 -27.19 -20.26
N SER A 407 -43.86 -27.07 -20.07
CA SER A 407 -44.75 -28.20 -19.77
C SER A 407 -45.34 -28.72 -21.08
N GLY A 408 -44.68 -29.71 -21.69
CA GLY A 408 -45.25 -30.47 -22.81
C GLY A 408 -46.23 -31.54 -22.30
N PRO A 409 -47.37 -31.76 -22.97
CA PRO A 409 -48.35 -32.75 -22.54
C PRO A 409 -47.95 -34.17 -22.99
N SER A 410 -48.26 -35.13 -22.13
CA SER A 410 -48.06 -36.56 -22.35
C SER A 410 -48.94 -37.09 -23.47
N SER A 411 -48.35 -37.96 -24.28
CA SER A 411 -48.92 -38.66 -25.43
C SER A 411 -50.08 -39.58 -25.07
N ALA A 412 -51.14 -39.51 -25.87
CA ALA A 412 -52.29 -40.41 -25.82
C ALA A 412 -52.06 -41.66 -26.69
N SER A 413 -52.36 -42.82 -26.10
CA SER A 413 -52.85 -44.05 -26.76
C SER A 413 -53.36 -44.96 -25.63
N SER A 414 -54.47 -45.69 -25.66
CA SER A 414 -55.60 -45.85 -26.57
C SER A 414 -56.55 -46.88 -25.90
N VAL A 415 -57.83 -46.90 -26.31
CA VAL A 415 -58.77 -48.06 -26.32
C VAL A 415 -59.76 -48.25 -25.13
N SER A 416 -61.02 -47.88 -25.44
CA SER A 416 -62.31 -48.60 -25.25
C SER A 416 -62.97 -48.82 -23.89
N CYS A 417 -64.20 -48.29 -23.73
CA CYS A 417 -65.44 -49.11 -23.61
C CYS A 417 -66.74 -48.26 -23.63
N LYS A 418 -67.71 -48.71 -24.44
CA LYS A 418 -69.20 -48.77 -24.31
C LYS A 418 -69.89 -47.81 -23.31
N TYR A 419 -70.96 -47.10 -23.62
CA TYR A 419 -72.20 -47.41 -24.38
C TYR A 419 -72.76 -46.16 -25.05
#